data_AF-A0A523CZM1-F1
#
_entry.id   AF-A0A523CZM1-F1
#
_cell.length_a   1.000
_cell.length_b   1.000
_cell.length_c   1.000
_cell.angle_alpha   90.00
_cell.angle_beta   90.00
_cell.angle_gamma   90.00
#
_symmetry.space_group_name_H-M   'P 1'
#
loop_
_entity.id
_entity.type
_entity.pdbx_description
1 polymer ?
#
loop_
_entity_poly.entity_id
_entity_poly.type
_entity_poly.pdbx_seq_one_letter_code
_entity_poly.pdbx_strand_id
1 'polypeptide(L)'
;MRGRLVGLSFSHQAGSGWYLPLGHHYMGMPDQIPAADALEVLRPLLEDPAVQKVGQDLKRDLLVLERAGVKLQGIAFDTMLASYLLDPIAKHNLHDMAAEHLGIRTLRYEEVAGKGAKQVTLDQVDVERVRDYAAEGADVAWQLAETLGPRLRETGQGKLLEDMELPLLQVLAGMERAGVQVDVDYLAGMSREFQKELDRLRKEIHQQAGQEFNINSPRQLGAVLFDDLGLESTRKTAKTKSRSTGQEALEELAQEHEIVRLVLDYRGLSKLKSTYVDALPALVHPDTGRVHTSFNQAVAATGRLSSSDPNLQNIPIRTERGRRIRKAFIPATGCLFVVAD
;
A
#
# COMPACT_ATOMS: atom_id res chain seq x y z
N MET A 1 3.31 -9.11 2.69
CA MET A 1 3.57 -10.54 2.38
C MET A 1 5.00 -11.06 2.55
N ARG A 2 6.07 -10.25 2.55
CA ARG A 2 7.47 -10.75 2.75
C ARG A 2 7.99 -10.66 4.20
N GLY A 3 7.20 -10.09 5.11
CA GLY A 3 7.59 -9.91 6.51
C GLY A 3 7.87 -11.23 7.22
N ARG A 4 8.84 -11.20 8.13
CA ARG A 4 9.15 -12.28 9.07
C ARG A 4 8.89 -11.79 10.49
N LEU A 5 8.50 -12.69 11.38
CA LEU A 5 8.29 -12.37 12.78
C LEU A 5 9.65 -12.12 13.45
N VAL A 6 9.86 -10.91 13.97
CA VAL A 6 11.08 -10.52 14.71
C VAL A 6 10.86 -10.55 16.22
N GLY A 7 9.63 -10.25 16.65
CA GLY A 7 9.19 -10.34 18.03
C GLY A 7 7.71 -9.99 18.14
N LEU A 8 7.17 -10.13 19.34
CA LEU A 8 5.78 -9.83 19.68
C LEU A 8 5.76 -8.86 20.86
N SER A 9 4.85 -7.89 20.84
CA SER A 9 4.60 -7.05 22.00
C SER A 9 3.17 -7.20 22.52
N PHE A 10 3.02 -6.99 23.82
CA PHE A 10 1.77 -7.15 24.53
C PHE A 10 1.58 -6.00 25.51
N SER A 11 0.33 -5.60 25.70
CA SER A 11 -0.12 -4.78 26.82
C SER A 11 -1.44 -5.34 27.32
N HIS A 12 -1.66 -5.29 28.63
CA HIS A 12 -2.91 -5.74 29.24
C HIS A 12 -3.56 -4.65 30.12
N GLN A 13 -2.92 -3.49 30.24
CA GLN A 13 -3.40 -2.31 30.96
C GLN A 13 -2.58 -1.08 30.54
N ALA A 14 -3.18 0.11 30.66
CA ALA A 14 -2.52 1.37 30.37
C ALA A 14 -1.22 1.56 31.18
N GLY A 15 -0.17 2.04 30.52
CA GLY A 15 1.15 2.27 31.10
C GLY A 15 1.99 1.00 31.27
N SER A 16 1.60 -0.10 30.62
CA SER A 16 2.33 -1.37 30.66
C SER A 16 2.58 -1.92 29.26
N GLY A 17 3.75 -2.53 29.06
CA GLY A 17 4.09 -3.16 27.79
C GLY A 17 5.23 -4.15 27.96
N TRP A 18 5.15 -5.26 27.25
CA TRP A 18 6.19 -6.30 27.18
C TRP A 18 6.58 -6.51 25.74
N TYR A 19 7.86 -6.82 25.52
CA TYR A 19 8.38 -7.24 24.23
C TYR A 19 9.07 -8.60 24.37
N LEU A 20 8.68 -9.53 23.50
CA LEU A 20 9.25 -10.84 23.36
C LEU A 20 10.08 -10.87 22.06
N PRO A 21 11.42 -10.76 22.14
CA PRO A 21 12.30 -10.86 20.98
C PRO A 21 12.43 -12.32 20.54
N LEU A 22 12.25 -12.59 19.24
CA LEU A 22 12.21 -13.96 18.67
C LEU A 22 13.12 -14.14 17.45
N GLY A 23 13.59 -13.06 16.84
CA GLY A 23 14.25 -13.09 15.55
C GLY A 23 15.21 -11.95 15.31
N HIS A 24 15.75 -11.33 16.36
CA HIS A 24 16.87 -10.41 16.20
C HIS A 24 18.11 -11.16 15.72
N HIS A 25 18.87 -10.51 14.86
CA HIS A 25 20.08 -11.00 14.22
C HIS A 25 21.08 -9.85 14.03
N TYR A 26 21.81 -9.52 15.09
CA TYR A 26 22.92 -8.57 15.07
C TYR A 26 24.08 -9.07 15.94
N MET A 27 25.27 -8.49 15.74
CA MET A 27 26.46 -8.88 16.49
C MET A 27 26.30 -8.53 17.98
N GLY A 28 26.44 -9.53 18.85
CA GLY A 28 26.32 -9.34 20.30
C GLY A 28 24.88 -9.32 20.82
N MET A 29 23.90 -9.74 20.02
CA MET A 29 22.52 -9.89 20.48
C MET A 29 22.41 -10.85 21.68
N PRO A 30 21.48 -10.59 22.62
CA PRO A 30 21.24 -11.49 23.73
C PRO A 30 20.63 -12.81 23.25
N ASP A 31 20.68 -13.83 24.10
CA ASP A 31 19.94 -15.06 23.89
C ASP A 31 18.43 -14.78 23.82
N GLN A 32 17.76 -15.44 22.87
CA GLN A 32 16.34 -15.27 22.59
C GLN A 32 15.66 -16.63 22.63
N ILE A 33 14.39 -16.64 23.04
CA ILE A 33 13.57 -17.86 22.97
C ILE A 33 13.38 -18.19 21.48
N PRO A 34 13.58 -19.46 21.06
CA PRO A 34 13.28 -19.86 19.69
C PRO A 34 11.82 -19.53 19.33
N ALA A 35 11.60 -18.95 18.16
CA ALA A 35 10.27 -18.52 17.74
C ALA A 35 9.24 -19.67 17.76
N ALA A 36 9.65 -20.89 17.39
CA ALA A 36 8.77 -22.07 17.42
C ALA A 36 8.26 -22.36 18.84
N ASP A 37 9.17 -22.42 19.83
CA ASP A 37 8.84 -22.72 21.23
C ASP A 37 7.94 -21.63 21.83
N ALA A 38 8.26 -20.35 21.57
CA ALA A 38 7.43 -19.24 22.00
C ALA A 38 6.02 -19.30 21.41
N LEU A 39 5.91 -19.59 20.11
CA LEU A 39 4.62 -19.68 19.44
C LEU A 39 3.84 -20.94 19.87
N GLU A 40 4.49 -22.03 20.26
CA GLU A 40 3.81 -23.20 20.84
C GLU A 40 3.06 -22.82 22.11
N VAL A 41 3.70 -22.04 23.00
CA VAL A 41 3.10 -21.57 24.26
C VAL A 41 2.03 -20.50 24.02
N LEU A 42 2.24 -19.59 23.07
CA LEU A 42 1.34 -18.47 22.82
C LEU A 42 0.14 -18.83 21.93
N ARG A 43 0.25 -19.88 21.12
CA ARG A 43 -0.79 -20.28 20.17
C ARG A 43 -2.18 -20.46 20.81
N PRO A 44 -2.36 -21.14 21.95
CA PRO A 44 -3.67 -21.24 22.59
C PRO A 44 -4.29 -19.87 22.89
N LEU A 45 -3.49 -18.89 23.31
CA LEU A 45 -3.98 -17.53 23.58
C LEU A 45 -4.31 -16.77 22.29
N LEU A 46 -3.45 -16.86 21.28
CA LEU A 46 -3.59 -16.13 20.02
C LEU A 46 -4.72 -16.69 19.14
N GLU A 47 -4.93 -18.01 19.14
CA GLU A 47 -5.95 -18.67 18.31
C GLU A 47 -7.31 -18.85 19.01
N ASP A 48 -7.42 -18.51 20.30
CA ASP A 48 -8.71 -18.56 21.02
C ASP A 48 -9.59 -17.33 20.72
N PRO A 49 -10.77 -17.48 20.10
CA PRO A 49 -11.68 -16.37 19.84
C PRO A 49 -12.30 -15.75 21.10
N ALA A 50 -12.33 -16.44 22.24
CA ALA A 50 -12.82 -15.90 23.51
C ALA A 50 -11.84 -14.93 24.16
N VAL A 51 -10.55 -15.06 23.84
CA VAL A 51 -9.55 -14.08 24.25
C VAL A 51 -9.63 -12.91 23.29
N GLN A 52 -10.06 -11.75 23.77
CA GLN A 52 -10.20 -10.54 22.97
C GLN A 52 -8.86 -9.83 22.79
N LYS A 53 -8.56 -9.44 21.54
CA LYS A 53 -7.33 -8.74 21.15
C LYS A 53 -7.67 -7.34 20.63
N VAL A 54 -6.85 -6.41 21.05
CA VAL A 54 -6.85 -5.01 20.64
C VAL A 54 -5.52 -4.72 19.96
N GLY A 55 -5.53 -3.91 18.92
CA GLY A 55 -4.30 -3.45 18.29
C GLY A 55 -4.55 -2.39 17.22
N GLN A 56 -3.50 -2.07 16.48
CA GLN A 56 -3.48 -1.06 15.43
C GLN A 56 -3.12 -1.73 14.11
N ASP A 57 -3.97 -1.63 13.08
CA ASP A 57 -3.71 -2.23 11.76
C ASP A 57 -3.43 -3.75 11.87
N LEU A 58 -4.30 -4.45 12.62
CA LEU A 58 -4.18 -5.87 12.97
C LEU A 58 -4.18 -6.81 11.76
N LYS A 59 -4.56 -6.32 10.58
CA LYS A 59 -4.38 -7.02 9.31
C LYS A 59 -2.91 -7.38 9.09
N ARG A 60 -1.97 -6.51 9.46
CA ARG A 60 -0.53 -6.79 9.36
C ARG A 60 -0.12 -7.91 10.30
N ASP A 61 -0.58 -7.85 11.54
CA ASP A 61 -0.31 -8.88 12.55
C ASP A 61 -0.84 -10.24 12.12
N LEU A 62 -2.07 -10.30 11.58
CA LEU A 62 -2.64 -11.51 10.98
C LEU A 62 -1.70 -12.11 9.92
N LEU A 63 -1.26 -11.30 8.96
CA LEU A 63 -0.42 -11.77 7.85
C LEU A 63 0.95 -12.26 8.33
N VAL A 64 1.55 -11.64 9.35
CA VAL A 64 2.85 -12.04 9.90
C VAL A 64 2.71 -13.29 10.77
N LEU A 65 1.72 -13.34 11.66
CA LEU A 65 1.46 -14.48 12.53
C LEU A 65 1.09 -15.72 11.72
N GLU A 66 0.28 -15.58 10.67
CA GLU A 66 -0.14 -16.72 9.85
C GLU A 66 1.05 -17.30 9.06
N ARG A 67 2.00 -16.48 8.64
CA ARG A 67 3.29 -16.94 8.08
C ARG A 67 4.15 -17.67 9.11
N ALA A 68 4.04 -17.31 10.38
CA ALA A 68 4.65 -18.03 11.50
C ALA A 68 3.80 -19.24 11.95
N GLY A 69 2.74 -19.56 11.21
CA GLY A 69 1.89 -20.71 11.44
C GLY A 69 0.83 -20.50 12.53
N VAL A 70 0.52 -19.26 12.94
CA VAL A 70 -0.50 -18.94 13.96
C VAL A 70 -1.69 -18.23 13.33
N LYS A 71 -2.90 -18.74 13.55
CA LYS A 71 -4.15 -18.15 13.06
C LYS A 71 -4.77 -17.24 14.11
N LEU A 72 -4.34 -15.98 14.18
CA LEU A 72 -4.88 -15.01 15.15
C LEU A 72 -6.42 -14.95 15.07
N GLN A 73 -7.08 -15.16 16.21
CA GLN A 73 -8.52 -15.06 16.40
C GLN A 73 -8.84 -14.05 17.50
N GLY A 74 -10.12 -13.72 17.67
CA GLY A 74 -10.59 -12.87 18.77
C GLY A 74 -10.20 -11.40 18.61
N ILE A 75 -9.99 -10.93 17.37
CA ILE A 75 -9.80 -9.50 17.09
C ILE A 75 -11.08 -8.77 17.48
N ALA A 76 -11.02 -8.04 18.59
CA ALA A 76 -12.16 -7.34 19.17
C ALA A 76 -12.13 -5.84 18.87
N PHE A 77 -10.95 -5.28 18.60
CA PHE A 77 -10.81 -3.85 18.32
C PHE A 77 -9.56 -3.55 17.48
N ASP A 78 -9.73 -2.78 16.42
CA ASP A 78 -8.64 -2.19 15.66
C ASP A 78 -8.74 -0.66 15.75
N THR A 79 -7.73 -0.02 16.35
CA THR A 79 -7.74 1.43 16.62
C THR A 79 -7.69 2.26 15.34
N MET A 80 -7.08 1.76 14.26
CA MET A 80 -7.07 2.44 12.96
C MET A 80 -8.48 2.48 12.37
N LEU A 81 -9.18 1.34 12.39
CA LEU A 81 -10.56 1.25 11.88
C LEU A 81 -11.52 2.06 12.76
N ALA A 82 -11.36 2.00 14.08
CA ALA A 82 -12.16 2.78 15.02
C ALA A 82 -12.05 4.29 14.77
N SER A 83 -10.81 4.79 14.61
CA SER A 83 -10.57 6.20 14.29
C SER A 83 -11.16 6.58 12.94
N TYR A 84 -11.02 5.71 11.93
CA TYR A 84 -11.56 5.93 10.59
C TYR A 84 -13.09 6.04 10.57
N LEU A 85 -13.79 5.22 11.35
CA LEU A 85 -15.25 5.33 11.46
C LEU A 85 -15.68 6.65 12.11
N LEU A 86 -14.92 7.14 13.09
CA LEU A 86 -15.21 8.39 13.79
C LEU A 86 -14.96 9.63 12.92
N ASP A 87 -13.86 9.65 12.16
CA ASP A 87 -13.52 10.75 11.23
C ASP A 87 -12.73 10.24 10.01
N PRO A 88 -13.39 9.94 8.87
CA PRO A 88 -12.73 9.39 7.68
C PRO A 88 -11.70 10.30 7.00
N ILE A 89 -11.57 11.57 7.41
CA ILE A 89 -10.65 12.56 6.81
C ILE A 89 -9.38 12.71 7.66
N ALA A 90 -9.43 12.29 8.92
CA ALA A 90 -8.30 12.36 9.84
C ALA A 90 -7.14 11.43 9.41
N LYS A 91 -6.04 11.49 10.17
CA LYS A 91 -4.91 10.57 9.98
C LYS A 91 -5.01 9.42 10.98
N HIS A 92 -5.04 8.20 10.45
CA HIS A 92 -5.31 7.00 11.26
C HIS A 92 -4.06 6.20 11.65
N ASN A 93 -2.86 6.79 11.53
CA ASN A 93 -1.65 6.13 12.01
C ASN A 93 -1.46 6.35 13.51
N LEU A 94 -0.85 5.37 14.18
CA LEU A 94 -0.70 5.34 15.64
C LEU A 94 -0.10 6.65 16.20
N HIS A 95 0.92 7.20 15.54
CA HIS A 95 1.64 8.38 16.03
C HIS A 95 0.76 9.63 16.06
N ASP A 96 0.02 9.88 14.98
CA ASP A 96 -0.87 11.04 14.90
C ASP A 96 -2.06 10.87 15.87
N MET A 97 -2.62 9.65 15.99
CA MET A 97 -3.70 9.38 16.93
C MET A 97 -3.28 9.47 18.40
N ALA A 98 -2.09 8.98 18.74
CA ALA A 98 -1.54 9.11 20.10
C ALA A 98 -1.34 10.58 20.49
N ALA A 99 -0.83 11.40 19.56
CA ALA A 99 -0.66 12.82 19.80
C ALA A 99 -2.00 13.54 19.96
N GLU A 100 -2.98 13.21 19.12
CA GLU A 100 -4.30 13.85 19.13
C GLU A 100 -5.15 13.47 20.34
N HIS A 101 -5.23 12.18 20.66
CA HIS A 101 -6.18 11.68 21.66
C HIS A 101 -5.57 11.50 23.05
N LEU A 102 -4.26 11.25 23.14
CA LEU A 102 -3.58 10.97 24.41
C LEU A 102 -2.58 12.07 24.78
N GLY A 103 -2.25 12.99 23.86
CA GLY A 103 -1.19 13.98 24.07
C GLY A 103 0.21 13.38 24.13
N ILE A 104 0.40 12.16 23.62
CA ILE A 104 1.66 11.40 23.71
C ILE A 104 2.40 11.46 22.36
N ARG A 105 3.69 11.77 22.40
CA ARG A 105 4.60 11.57 21.26
C ARG A 105 5.20 10.17 21.36
N THR A 106 4.89 9.32 20.40
CA THR A 106 5.46 7.97 20.29
C THR A 106 6.73 7.93 19.44
N LEU A 107 7.56 6.92 19.67
CA LEU A 107 8.73 6.57 18.88
C LEU A 107 8.32 6.17 17.46
N ARG A 108 8.90 6.81 16.45
CA ARG A 108 8.65 6.46 15.04
C ARG A 108 9.57 5.35 14.57
N TYR A 109 9.11 4.57 13.59
CA TYR A 109 9.92 3.51 12.97
C TYR A 109 11.29 4.02 12.53
N GLU A 110 11.35 5.22 11.95
CA GLU A 110 12.61 5.77 11.47
C GLU A 110 13.54 6.28 12.58
N GLU A 111 12.99 6.59 13.75
CA GLU A 111 13.78 6.87 14.95
C GLU A 111 14.37 5.60 15.54
N VAL A 112 13.89 4.42 15.14
CA VAL A 112 14.38 3.12 15.61
C VAL A 112 15.32 2.49 14.57
N ALA A 113 14.86 2.42 13.32
CA ALA A 113 15.48 1.68 12.24
C ALA A 113 16.20 2.58 11.21
N GLY A 114 16.17 3.90 11.36
CA GLY A 114 16.80 4.85 10.43
C GLY A 114 15.94 5.18 9.20
N LYS A 115 16.54 5.91 8.25
CA LYS A 115 15.87 6.44 7.03
C LYS A 115 16.67 6.17 5.75
N GLY A 116 15.94 6.02 4.65
CA GLY A 116 16.52 5.95 3.30
C GLY A 116 17.49 4.78 3.15
N ALA A 117 18.62 5.00 2.47
CA ALA A 117 19.61 3.96 2.21
C ALA A 117 20.30 3.39 3.47
N LYS A 118 20.19 4.08 4.61
CA LYS A 118 20.73 3.62 5.91
C LYS A 118 19.66 2.96 6.79
N GLN A 119 18.44 2.82 6.30
CA GLN A 119 17.37 2.15 7.04
C GLN A 119 17.67 0.65 7.13
N VAL A 120 17.58 0.10 8.33
CA VAL A 120 17.75 -1.33 8.61
C VAL A 120 16.40 -1.98 8.93
N THR A 121 16.35 -3.30 8.97
CA THR A 121 15.19 -4.05 9.44
C THR A 121 15.27 -4.25 10.96
N LEU A 122 14.12 -4.44 11.63
CA LEU A 122 14.06 -4.51 13.10
C LEU A 122 14.91 -5.64 13.70
N ASP A 123 15.12 -6.73 12.96
CA ASP A 123 16.01 -7.81 13.39
C ASP A 123 17.46 -7.35 13.56
N GLN A 124 17.87 -6.28 12.88
CA GLN A 124 19.22 -5.73 12.97
C GLN A 124 19.37 -4.61 14.00
N VAL A 125 18.31 -4.28 14.73
CA VAL A 125 18.31 -3.23 15.75
C VAL A 125 18.43 -3.87 17.14
N ASP A 126 19.08 -3.16 18.07
CA ASP A 126 19.21 -3.59 19.47
C ASP A 126 17.85 -3.94 20.08
N VAL A 127 17.80 -5.06 20.81
CA VAL A 127 16.57 -5.59 21.41
C VAL A 127 15.91 -4.57 22.33
N GLU A 128 16.68 -3.83 23.12
CA GLU A 128 16.13 -2.82 24.05
C GLU A 128 15.46 -1.66 23.31
N ARG A 129 16.00 -1.25 22.16
CA ARG A 129 15.43 -0.17 21.36
C ARG A 129 14.14 -0.61 20.67
N VAL A 130 14.11 -1.86 20.16
CA VAL A 130 12.88 -2.43 19.59
C VAL A 130 11.86 -2.73 20.68
N ARG A 131 12.28 -3.13 21.89
CA ARG A 131 11.42 -3.26 23.07
C ARG A 131 10.68 -1.96 23.33
N ASP A 132 11.40 -0.84 23.47
CA ASP A 132 10.78 0.44 23.81
C ASP A 132 9.77 0.86 22.74
N TYR A 133 10.10 0.70 21.46
CA TYR A 133 9.20 0.97 20.35
C TYR A 133 7.96 0.06 20.31
N ALA A 134 8.16 -1.25 20.40
CA ALA A 134 7.10 -2.24 20.23
C ALA A 134 6.17 -2.30 21.45
N ALA A 135 6.73 -2.18 22.67
CA ALA A 135 5.97 -2.14 23.91
C ALA A 135 5.15 -0.85 24.03
N GLU A 136 5.74 0.31 23.70
CA GLU A 136 4.99 1.58 23.61
C GLU A 136 3.85 1.46 22.58
N GLY A 137 4.11 0.84 21.42
CA GLY A 137 3.08 0.63 20.41
C GLY A 137 1.87 -0.17 20.92
N ALA A 138 2.12 -1.24 21.67
CA ALA A 138 1.07 -2.07 22.26
C ALA A 138 0.28 -1.32 23.35
N ASP A 139 0.97 -0.61 24.24
CA ASP A 139 0.35 0.19 25.30
C ASP A 139 -0.50 1.33 24.72
N VAL A 140 0.03 2.06 23.74
CA VAL A 140 -0.70 3.15 23.09
C VAL A 140 -1.91 2.64 22.33
N ALA A 141 -1.83 1.49 21.68
CA ALA A 141 -3.01 0.87 21.05
C ALA A 141 -4.08 0.51 22.11
N TRP A 142 -3.68 0.00 23.28
CA TRP A 142 -4.60 -0.26 24.39
C TRP A 142 -5.30 1.02 24.86
N GLN A 143 -4.54 2.07 25.18
CA GLN A 143 -5.08 3.35 25.65
C GLN A 143 -5.97 4.04 24.61
N LEU A 144 -5.61 3.93 23.32
CA LEU A 144 -6.46 4.42 22.22
C LEU A 144 -7.78 3.66 22.17
N ALA A 145 -7.78 2.34 22.35
CA ALA A 145 -9.03 1.58 22.38
C ALA A 145 -9.93 1.95 23.55
N GLU A 146 -9.36 2.18 24.74
CA GLU A 146 -10.11 2.68 25.91
C GLU A 146 -10.71 4.07 25.65
N THR A 147 -10.03 4.90 24.85
CA THR A 147 -10.46 6.26 24.50
C THR A 147 -11.50 6.28 23.37
N LEU A 148 -11.29 5.48 22.31
CA LEU A 148 -12.12 5.48 21.10
C LEU A 148 -13.36 4.60 21.24
N GLY A 149 -13.29 3.52 22.02
CA GLY A 149 -14.38 2.57 22.22
C GLY A 149 -15.68 3.21 22.74
N PRO A 150 -15.65 4.02 23.82
CA PRO A 150 -16.82 4.75 24.29
C PRO A 150 -17.41 5.67 23.23
N ARG A 151 -16.56 6.42 22.50
CA ARG A 151 -16.98 7.34 21.45
C ARG A 151 -17.71 6.64 20.31
N LEU A 152 -17.20 5.48 19.87
CA LEU A 152 -17.88 4.66 18.85
C LEU A 152 -19.27 4.19 19.29
N ARG A 153 -19.45 3.88 20.59
CA ARG A 153 -20.76 3.52 21.13
C ARG A 153 -21.70 4.71 21.16
N GLU A 154 -21.20 5.88 21.58
CA GLU A 154 -21.97 7.13 21.62
C GLU A 154 -22.42 7.59 20.23
N THR A 155 -21.58 7.41 19.20
CA THR A 155 -21.92 7.74 17.81
C THR A 155 -22.71 6.64 17.08
N GLY A 156 -22.98 5.50 17.74
CA GLY A 156 -23.72 4.38 17.16
C GLY A 156 -22.95 3.56 16.11
N GLN A 157 -21.63 3.73 16.03
CA GLN A 157 -20.77 3.10 15.02
C GLN A 157 -20.16 1.76 15.49
N GLY A 158 -20.32 1.39 16.77
CA GLY A 158 -19.77 0.13 17.30
C GLY A 158 -20.19 -1.11 16.51
N LYS A 159 -21.46 -1.22 16.12
CA LYS A 159 -21.94 -2.34 15.28
C LYS A 159 -21.30 -2.37 13.89
N LEU A 160 -21.01 -1.21 13.31
CA LEU A 160 -20.35 -1.14 12.00
C LEU A 160 -18.91 -1.67 12.09
N LEU A 161 -18.22 -1.36 13.19
CA LEU A 161 -16.90 -1.93 13.47
C LEU A 161 -16.99 -3.45 13.64
N GLU A 162 -17.87 -3.92 14.53
CA GLU A 162 -17.98 -5.32 14.95
C GLU A 162 -18.55 -6.24 13.85
N ASP A 163 -19.62 -5.82 13.18
CA ASP A 163 -20.37 -6.68 12.26
C ASP A 163 -19.84 -6.61 10.82
N MET A 164 -19.06 -5.58 10.46
CA MET A 164 -18.60 -5.35 9.10
C MET A 164 -17.09 -5.16 8.98
N GLU A 165 -16.49 -4.15 9.63
CA GLU A 165 -15.09 -3.79 9.38
C GLU A 165 -14.10 -4.84 9.93
N LEU A 166 -14.32 -5.39 11.13
CA LEU A 166 -13.45 -6.42 11.72
C LEU A 166 -13.57 -7.78 11.00
N PRO A 167 -14.77 -8.28 10.63
CA PRO A 167 -14.88 -9.47 9.79
C PRO A 167 -14.23 -9.27 8.42
N LEU A 168 -14.42 -8.10 7.80
CA LEU A 168 -13.82 -7.78 6.50
C LEU A 168 -12.29 -7.78 6.57
N LEU A 169 -11.70 -7.31 7.67
CA LEU A 169 -10.25 -7.31 7.88
C LEU A 169 -9.65 -8.72 7.70
N GLN A 170 -10.31 -9.76 8.23
CA GLN A 170 -9.85 -11.16 8.06
C GLN A 170 -9.99 -11.64 6.61
N VAL A 171 -11.09 -11.29 5.95
CA VAL A 171 -11.32 -11.62 4.53
C VAL A 171 -10.25 -10.98 3.66
N LEU A 172 -9.95 -9.69 3.89
CA LEU A 172 -8.91 -8.97 3.16
C LEU A 172 -7.53 -9.58 3.39
N ALA A 173 -7.16 -9.92 4.63
CA ALA A 173 -5.92 -10.65 4.89
C ALA A 173 -5.85 -11.97 4.10
N GLY A 174 -6.96 -12.72 4.04
CA GLY A 174 -7.08 -13.92 3.22
C GLY A 174 -6.86 -13.67 1.73
N MET A 175 -7.48 -12.61 1.18
CA MET A 175 -7.33 -12.19 -0.21
C MET A 175 -5.90 -11.75 -0.55
N GLU A 176 -5.27 -10.94 0.30
CA GLU A 176 -3.88 -10.51 0.12
C GLU A 176 -2.94 -11.71 0.11
N ARG A 177 -3.14 -12.66 1.03
CA ARG A 177 -2.34 -13.88 1.10
C ARG A 177 -2.54 -14.76 -0.12
N ALA A 178 -3.77 -14.94 -0.59
CA ALA A 178 -4.04 -15.73 -1.76
C ALA A 178 -3.33 -15.14 -2.99
N GLY A 179 -3.34 -13.81 -3.13
CA GLY A 179 -2.72 -13.10 -4.25
C GLY A 179 -3.30 -13.50 -5.61
N VAL A 180 -2.73 -12.95 -6.68
CA VAL A 180 -3.14 -13.22 -8.06
C VAL A 180 -1.96 -13.63 -8.92
N GLN A 181 -2.15 -14.62 -9.79
CA GLN A 181 -1.11 -15.07 -10.71
C GLN A 181 -1.08 -14.18 -11.95
N VAL A 182 0.14 -13.93 -12.44
CA VAL A 182 0.39 -13.10 -13.62
C VAL A 182 1.32 -13.85 -14.56
N ASP A 183 1.03 -13.79 -15.85
CA ASP A 183 1.84 -14.32 -16.92
C ASP A 183 3.02 -13.37 -17.22
N VAL A 184 4.18 -13.71 -16.65
CA VAL A 184 5.41 -12.90 -16.75
C VAL A 184 5.93 -12.87 -18.18
N ASP A 185 5.84 -13.96 -18.93
CA ASP A 185 6.35 -14.04 -20.31
C ASP A 185 5.50 -13.21 -21.26
N TYR A 186 4.18 -13.26 -21.08
CA TYR A 186 3.24 -12.40 -21.81
C TYR A 186 3.50 -10.92 -21.52
N LEU A 187 3.72 -10.54 -20.26
CA LEU A 187 4.10 -9.17 -19.87
C LEU A 187 5.44 -8.75 -20.49
N ALA A 188 6.45 -9.63 -20.51
CA ALA A 188 7.74 -9.35 -21.12
C ALA A 188 7.63 -9.13 -22.65
N GLY A 189 6.78 -9.91 -23.33
CA GLY A 189 6.45 -9.70 -24.75
C GLY A 189 5.80 -8.34 -24.99
N MET A 190 4.80 -8.00 -24.19
CA MET A 190 4.10 -6.71 -24.26
C MET A 190 5.03 -5.52 -23.95
N SER A 191 5.99 -5.67 -23.02
CA SER A 191 6.98 -4.64 -22.71
C SER A 191 7.81 -4.28 -23.94
N ARG A 192 8.28 -5.29 -24.69
CA ARG A 192 9.04 -5.10 -25.94
C ARG A 192 8.23 -4.41 -27.02
N GLU A 193 6.95 -4.78 -27.16
CA GLU A 193 6.04 -4.15 -28.11
C GLU A 193 5.79 -2.67 -27.76
N PHE A 194 5.44 -2.39 -26.51
CA PHE A 194 5.19 -1.03 -26.04
C PHE A 194 6.44 -0.17 -26.15
N GLN A 195 7.63 -0.74 -25.94
CA GLN A 195 8.88 0.00 -26.14
C GLN A 195 9.06 0.45 -27.61
N LYS A 196 8.81 -0.45 -28.58
CA LYS A 196 8.91 -0.11 -30.01
C LYS A 196 7.93 1.01 -30.40
N GLU A 197 6.71 0.94 -29.89
CA GLU A 197 5.70 1.96 -30.15
C GLU A 197 6.04 3.30 -29.47
N LEU A 198 6.57 3.28 -28.24
CA LEU A 198 7.08 4.47 -27.57
C LEU A 198 8.24 5.11 -28.34
N ASP A 199 9.16 4.32 -28.87
CA ASP A 199 10.29 4.83 -29.64
C ASP A 199 9.84 5.44 -30.97
N ARG A 200 8.79 4.88 -31.60
CA ARG A 200 8.15 5.46 -32.78
C ARG A 200 7.50 6.81 -32.45
N LEU A 201 6.61 6.85 -31.45
CA LEU A 201 5.91 8.07 -31.03
C LEU A 201 6.91 9.17 -30.63
N ARG A 202 7.98 8.80 -29.92
CA ARG A 202 9.04 9.74 -29.53
C ARG A 202 9.69 10.41 -30.74
N LYS A 203 10.05 9.62 -31.76
CA LYS A 203 10.64 10.16 -33.00
C LYS A 203 9.67 11.10 -33.72
N GLU A 204 8.40 10.72 -33.84
CA GLU A 204 7.38 11.56 -34.47
C GLU A 204 7.19 12.89 -33.70
N ILE A 205 7.13 12.84 -32.37
CA ILE A 205 7.02 14.04 -31.52
C ILE A 205 8.25 14.94 -31.65
N HIS A 206 9.46 14.38 -31.58
CA HIS A 206 10.71 15.15 -31.72
C HIS A 206 10.84 15.77 -33.12
N GLN A 207 10.39 15.07 -34.16
CA GLN A 207 10.35 15.61 -35.52
C GLN A 207 9.38 16.80 -35.64
N GLN A 208 8.18 16.71 -35.07
CA GLN A 208 7.21 17.82 -35.09
C GLN A 208 7.65 19.00 -34.21
N ALA A 209 8.38 18.72 -33.12
CA ALA A 209 8.93 19.74 -32.23
C ALA A 209 10.20 20.42 -32.78
N GLY A 210 10.89 19.81 -33.74
CA GLY A 210 12.18 20.28 -34.27
C GLY A 210 13.37 20.12 -33.30
N GLN A 211 13.18 19.48 -32.15
CA GLN A 211 14.21 19.27 -31.13
C GLN A 211 13.91 18.06 -30.25
N GLU A 212 14.96 17.51 -29.62
CA GLU A 212 14.82 16.45 -28.63
C GLU A 212 14.58 17.02 -27.23
N PHE A 213 13.65 16.40 -26.50
CA PHE A 213 13.35 16.73 -25.11
C PHE A 213 12.68 15.56 -24.39
N ASN A 214 12.58 15.65 -23.06
CA ASN A 214 11.86 14.69 -22.24
C ASN A 214 10.35 14.97 -22.25
N ILE A 215 9.61 14.18 -23.05
CA ILE A 215 8.15 14.26 -23.22
C ILE A 215 7.39 14.05 -21.88
N ASN A 216 7.96 13.28 -20.96
CA ASN A 216 7.38 13.02 -19.64
C ASN A 216 7.62 14.17 -18.64
N SER A 217 8.52 15.11 -18.93
CA SER A 217 8.76 16.29 -18.09
C SER A 217 7.73 17.39 -18.41
N PRO A 218 6.81 17.74 -17.47
CA PRO A 218 5.84 18.81 -17.70
C PRO A 218 6.50 20.14 -18.06
N ARG A 219 7.66 20.43 -17.47
CA ARG A 219 8.41 21.67 -17.72
C ARG A 219 8.96 21.73 -19.14
N GLN A 220 9.62 20.66 -19.59
CA GLN A 220 10.21 20.65 -20.94
C GLN A 220 9.12 20.60 -22.01
N LEU A 221 8.08 19.77 -21.82
CA LEU A 221 6.94 19.74 -22.73
C LEU A 221 6.24 21.11 -22.80
N GLY A 222 6.06 21.78 -21.66
CA GLY A 222 5.42 23.10 -21.62
C GLY A 222 6.20 24.15 -22.40
N ALA A 223 7.53 24.14 -22.32
CA ALA A 223 8.36 25.05 -23.12
C ALA A 223 8.18 24.79 -24.63
N VAL A 224 8.28 23.53 -25.06
CA VAL A 224 8.12 23.17 -26.48
C VAL A 224 6.73 23.54 -27.00
N LEU A 225 5.67 23.13 -26.30
CA LEU A 225 4.30 23.35 -26.79
C LEU A 225 3.93 24.84 -26.78
N PHE A 226 4.30 25.59 -25.74
CA PHE A 226 3.73 26.91 -25.54
C PHE A 226 4.68 28.08 -25.82
N ASP A 227 6.00 27.86 -25.74
CA ASP A 227 7.00 28.90 -26.03
C ASP A 227 7.52 28.75 -27.46
N ASP A 228 7.92 27.54 -27.85
CA ASP A 228 8.52 27.30 -29.17
C ASP A 228 7.46 27.17 -30.28
N LEU A 229 6.41 26.38 -30.04
CA LEU A 229 5.31 26.17 -31.00
C LEU A 229 4.17 27.18 -30.84
N GLY A 230 4.17 27.97 -29.77
CA GLY A 230 3.20 29.05 -29.55
C GLY A 230 1.76 28.59 -29.35
N LEU A 231 1.51 27.34 -28.91
CA LEU A 231 0.15 26.84 -28.70
C LEU A 231 -0.54 27.57 -27.53
N GLU A 232 -1.81 27.97 -27.72
CA GLU A 232 -2.56 28.68 -26.69
C GLU A 232 -3.23 27.72 -25.70
N SER A 233 -2.76 27.68 -24.46
CA SER A 233 -3.38 26.90 -23.38
C SER A 233 -4.38 27.73 -22.58
N THR A 234 -5.65 27.32 -22.59
CA THR A 234 -6.75 27.87 -21.77
C THR A 234 -6.59 27.56 -20.28
N ARG A 235 -5.94 26.45 -19.93
CA ARG A 235 -5.84 25.95 -18.55
C ARG A 235 -4.50 26.24 -17.89
N LYS A 236 -4.53 26.57 -16.59
CA LYS A 236 -3.34 26.84 -15.76
C LYS A 236 -3.24 25.89 -14.57
N THR A 237 -2.03 25.56 -14.16
CA THR A 237 -1.78 24.71 -12.98
C THR A 237 -2.19 25.44 -11.69
N ALA A 238 -2.81 24.72 -10.75
CA ALA A 238 -3.32 25.33 -9.51
C ALA A 238 -2.21 25.96 -8.65
N LYS A 239 -1.05 25.28 -8.53
CA LYS A 239 0.08 25.71 -7.70
C LYS A 239 0.93 26.82 -8.32
N THR A 240 1.34 26.67 -9.57
CA THR A 240 2.35 27.57 -10.17
C THR A 240 1.74 28.59 -11.12
N LYS A 241 0.43 28.50 -11.40
CA LYS A 241 -0.30 29.35 -12.36
C LYS A 241 0.28 29.35 -13.78
N SER A 242 1.23 28.46 -14.07
CA SER A 242 1.78 28.20 -15.40
C SER A 242 0.77 27.47 -16.29
N ARG A 243 0.92 27.58 -17.62
CA ARG A 243 0.13 26.83 -18.61
C ARG A 243 0.24 25.31 -18.34
N SER A 244 -0.89 24.63 -18.30
CA SER A 244 -0.97 23.23 -17.84
C SER A 244 -0.67 22.25 -18.97
N THR A 245 0.24 21.30 -18.74
CA THR A 245 0.39 20.09 -19.58
C THR A 245 -0.29 18.87 -18.95
N GLY A 246 -1.32 19.09 -18.13
CA GLY A 246 -2.14 18.02 -17.55
C GLY A 246 -3.03 17.36 -18.60
N GLN A 247 -3.56 16.18 -18.29
CA GLN A 247 -4.35 15.38 -19.24
C GLN A 247 -5.51 16.18 -19.85
N GLU A 248 -6.38 16.77 -19.03
CA GLU A 248 -7.54 17.54 -19.51
C GLU A 248 -7.15 18.75 -20.38
N ALA A 249 -6.01 19.41 -20.07
CA ALA A 249 -5.54 20.56 -20.85
C ALA A 249 -4.99 20.13 -22.22
N LEU A 250 -4.30 18.99 -22.27
CA LEU A 250 -3.79 18.44 -23.52
C LEU A 250 -4.91 17.83 -24.38
N GLU A 251 -5.98 17.29 -23.79
CA GLU A 251 -7.14 16.75 -24.52
C GLU A 251 -7.88 17.83 -25.32
N GLU A 252 -8.00 19.05 -24.81
CA GLU A 252 -8.53 20.19 -25.56
C GLU A 252 -7.64 20.54 -26.76
N LEU A 253 -6.34 20.69 -26.53
CA LEU A 253 -5.35 21.02 -27.56
C LEU A 253 -5.17 19.92 -28.61
N ALA A 254 -5.41 18.66 -28.26
CA ALA A 254 -5.27 17.52 -29.17
C ALA A 254 -6.32 17.52 -30.30
N GLN A 255 -7.40 18.30 -30.19
CA GLN A 255 -8.40 18.43 -31.25
C GLN A 255 -7.85 19.21 -32.45
N GLU A 256 -6.91 20.13 -32.21
CA GLU A 256 -6.38 21.05 -33.22
C GLU A 256 -4.90 20.76 -33.57
N HIS A 257 -4.17 20.10 -32.68
CA HIS A 257 -2.73 19.91 -32.81
C HIS A 257 -2.32 18.44 -32.72
N GLU A 258 -1.81 17.90 -33.84
CA GLU A 258 -1.37 16.50 -33.92
C GLU A 258 -0.26 16.16 -32.92
N ILE A 259 0.72 17.04 -32.74
CA ILE A 259 1.80 16.82 -31.76
C ILE A 259 1.25 16.55 -30.36
N VAL A 260 0.14 17.21 -29.97
CA VAL A 260 -0.47 17.04 -28.66
C VAL A 260 -1.17 15.69 -28.55
N ARG A 261 -1.84 15.24 -29.61
CA ARG A 261 -2.40 13.89 -29.68
C ARG A 261 -1.31 12.82 -29.52
N LEU A 262 -0.18 12.95 -30.23
CA LEU A 262 0.95 12.03 -30.11
C LEU A 262 1.54 12.03 -28.68
N VAL A 263 1.63 13.19 -28.05
CA VAL A 263 2.11 13.32 -26.65
C VAL A 263 1.17 12.63 -25.67
N LEU A 264 -0.16 12.76 -25.84
CA LEU A 264 -1.14 12.04 -25.02
C LEU A 264 -0.99 10.53 -25.17
N ASP A 265 -0.86 10.04 -26.41
CA ASP A 265 -0.65 8.62 -26.70
C ASP A 265 0.65 8.10 -26.08
N TYR A 266 1.74 8.86 -26.22
CA TYR A 266 3.04 8.54 -25.64
C TYR A 266 2.97 8.45 -24.12
N ARG A 267 2.38 9.45 -23.45
CA ARG A 267 2.26 9.47 -21.97
C ARG A 267 1.35 8.36 -21.47
N GLY A 268 0.23 8.11 -22.15
CA GLY A 268 -0.67 7.03 -21.84
C GLY A 268 0.04 5.67 -21.92
N LEU A 269 0.73 5.39 -23.02
CA LEU A 269 1.48 4.16 -23.22
C LEU A 269 2.65 4.04 -22.24
N SER A 270 3.40 5.11 -22.02
CA SER A 270 4.54 5.16 -21.09
C SER A 270 4.10 4.84 -19.67
N LYS A 271 2.96 5.38 -19.23
CA LYS A 271 2.38 5.09 -17.91
C LYS A 271 1.94 3.64 -17.81
N LEU A 272 1.24 3.11 -18.81
CA LEU A 272 0.82 1.70 -18.83
C LEU A 272 2.02 0.76 -18.74
N LYS A 273 3.08 1.05 -19.51
CA LYS A 273 4.31 0.27 -19.52
C LYS A 273 4.99 0.28 -18.16
N SER A 274 5.28 1.47 -17.61
CA SER A 274 6.04 1.60 -16.36
C SER A 274 5.25 1.15 -15.13
N THR A 275 3.95 1.43 -15.08
CA THR A 275 3.12 1.20 -13.88
C THR A 275 2.65 -0.24 -13.78
N TYR A 276 2.44 -0.91 -14.90
CA TYR A 276 1.88 -2.27 -14.93
C TYR A 276 2.80 -3.26 -15.62
N VAL A 277 3.15 -3.03 -16.88
CA VAL A 277 3.82 -4.05 -17.70
C VAL A 277 5.22 -4.40 -17.17
N ASP A 278 6.01 -3.39 -16.80
CA ASP A 278 7.36 -3.59 -16.27
C ASP A 278 7.36 -3.83 -14.75
N ALA A 279 6.40 -3.25 -14.02
CA ALA A 279 6.36 -3.33 -12.56
C ALA A 279 5.79 -4.66 -12.04
N LEU A 280 4.72 -5.19 -12.65
CA LEU A 280 4.06 -6.41 -12.17
C LEU A 280 5.00 -7.62 -12.09
N PRO A 281 5.87 -7.90 -13.09
CA PRO A 281 6.83 -9.00 -12.98
C PRO A 281 7.77 -8.89 -11.78
N ALA A 282 8.22 -7.69 -11.45
CA ALA A 282 9.12 -7.45 -10.32
C ALA A 282 8.41 -7.60 -8.94
N LEU A 283 7.08 -7.51 -8.93
CA LEU A 283 6.25 -7.66 -7.73
C LEU A 283 5.82 -9.11 -7.47
N VAL A 284 6.12 -10.03 -8.40
CA VAL A 284 5.86 -11.46 -8.17
C VAL A 284 6.65 -11.93 -6.95
N HIS A 285 5.96 -12.55 -6.01
CA HIS A 285 6.58 -13.08 -4.82
C HIS A 285 7.27 -14.41 -5.16
N PRO A 286 8.57 -14.58 -4.83
CA PRO A 286 9.35 -15.74 -5.27
C PRO A 286 8.78 -17.06 -4.76
N ASP A 287 8.32 -17.10 -3.49
CA ASP A 287 7.83 -18.36 -2.90
C ASP A 287 6.44 -18.78 -3.39
N THR A 288 5.59 -17.83 -3.81
CA THR A 288 4.18 -18.12 -4.18
C THR A 288 3.96 -18.09 -5.69
N GLY A 289 4.85 -17.43 -6.45
CA GLY A 289 4.66 -17.16 -7.87
C GLY A 289 3.52 -16.18 -8.17
N ARG A 290 3.07 -15.39 -7.17
CA ARG A 290 1.88 -14.52 -7.26
C ARG A 290 2.20 -13.10 -6.86
N VAL A 291 1.39 -12.16 -7.36
CA VAL A 291 1.39 -10.76 -6.90
C VAL A 291 0.40 -10.61 -5.75
N HIS A 292 0.83 -9.93 -4.70
CA HIS A 292 0.04 -9.70 -3.49
C HIS A 292 -0.15 -8.20 -3.29
N THR A 293 -1.33 -7.69 -3.66
CA THR A 293 -1.71 -6.29 -3.40
C THR A 293 -2.04 -6.10 -1.92
N SER A 294 -1.94 -4.86 -1.43
CA SER A 294 -2.43 -4.45 -0.11
C SER A 294 -3.78 -3.74 -0.26
N PHE A 295 -4.83 -4.24 0.38
CA PHE A 295 -6.16 -3.62 0.44
C PHE A 295 -6.29 -2.74 1.68
N ASN A 296 -6.56 -1.44 1.52
CA ASN A 296 -6.64 -0.51 2.65
C ASN A 296 -8.08 -0.09 2.90
N GLN A 297 -8.57 -0.33 4.13
CA GLN A 297 -9.91 0.03 4.61
C GLN A 297 -9.99 1.53 4.99
N ALA A 298 -8.99 2.03 5.72
CA ALA A 298 -9.01 3.37 6.32
C ALA A 298 -8.28 4.45 5.48
N VAL A 299 -8.64 4.60 4.20
CA VAL A 299 -7.99 5.59 3.30
C VAL A 299 -8.98 6.51 2.60
N ALA A 300 -9.97 5.96 1.89
CA ALA A 300 -10.87 6.79 1.07
C ALA A 300 -12.08 7.21 1.90
N ALA A 301 -12.27 8.52 2.14
CA ALA A 301 -13.36 9.07 2.96
C ALA A 301 -14.80 8.59 2.61
N THR A 302 -14.99 7.96 1.45
CA THR A 302 -16.27 7.36 1.01
C THR A 302 -16.53 5.95 1.57
N GLY A 303 -15.60 5.35 2.32
CA GLY A 303 -15.71 3.95 2.76
C GLY A 303 -15.24 2.92 1.74
N ARG A 304 -14.82 3.33 0.53
CA ARG A 304 -14.33 2.41 -0.48
C ARG A 304 -12.94 1.89 -0.13
N LEU A 305 -12.73 0.59 -0.34
CA LEU A 305 -11.40 0.00 -0.29
C LEU A 305 -10.49 0.68 -1.32
N SER A 306 -9.23 0.88 -0.96
CA SER A 306 -8.17 1.23 -1.90
C SER A 306 -7.18 0.07 -2.02
N SER A 307 -6.34 0.07 -3.06
CA SER A 307 -5.27 -0.92 -3.25
C SER A 307 -3.91 -0.27 -3.49
N SER A 308 -2.84 -0.88 -2.97
CA SER A 308 -1.45 -0.46 -3.19
C SER A 308 -0.51 -1.65 -3.38
N ASP A 309 0.66 -1.39 -3.96
CA ASP A 309 1.77 -2.34 -4.10
C ASP A 309 1.43 -3.71 -4.71
N PRO A 310 0.78 -3.77 -5.89
CA PRO A 310 0.38 -2.66 -6.77
C PRO A 310 -1.09 -2.25 -6.59
N ASN A 311 -1.46 -1.05 -7.09
CA ASN A 311 -2.86 -0.65 -7.15
C ASN A 311 -3.59 -1.36 -8.31
N LEU A 312 -4.28 -2.45 -7.99
CA LEU A 312 -5.01 -3.27 -8.96
C LEU A 312 -6.34 -2.65 -9.42
N GLN A 313 -6.89 -1.72 -8.64
CA GLN A 313 -8.15 -1.03 -8.98
C GLN A 313 -8.00 -0.08 -10.18
N ASN A 314 -6.82 0.51 -10.35
CA ASN A 314 -6.56 1.51 -11.38
C ASN A 314 -6.16 0.93 -12.75
N ILE A 315 -6.19 -0.39 -12.93
CA ILE A 315 -5.87 -1.03 -14.22
C ILE A 315 -6.98 -0.71 -15.23
N PRO A 316 -6.70 0.03 -16.33
CA PRO A 316 -7.74 0.52 -17.24
C PRO A 316 -8.59 -0.59 -17.87
N ILE A 317 -9.90 -0.35 -17.96
CA ILE A 317 -10.89 -1.35 -18.43
C ILE A 317 -11.42 -1.09 -19.83
N ARG A 318 -11.44 0.19 -20.23
CA ARG A 318 -12.13 0.66 -21.45
C ARG A 318 -11.23 0.65 -22.68
N THR A 319 -9.91 0.65 -22.50
CA THR A 319 -8.95 0.68 -23.61
C THR A 319 -8.50 -0.73 -23.99
N GLU A 320 -8.20 -0.94 -25.26
CA GLU A 320 -7.66 -2.22 -25.74
C GLU A 320 -6.36 -2.60 -25.01
N ARG A 321 -5.43 -1.64 -24.87
CA ARG A 321 -4.17 -1.82 -24.12
C ARG A 321 -4.43 -2.21 -22.66
N GLY A 322 -5.43 -1.59 -22.01
CA GLY A 322 -5.84 -1.95 -20.65
C GLY A 322 -6.40 -3.36 -20.54
N ARG A 323 -7.26 -3.76 -21.49
CA ARG A 323 -7.76 -5.14 -21.61
C ARG A 323 -6.62 -6.14 -21.83
N ARG A 324 -5.63 -5.80 -22.64
CA ARG A 324 -4.43 -6.63 -22.84
C ARG A 324 -3.62 -6.81 -21.57
N ILE A 325 -3.47 -5.79 -20.75
CA ILE A 325 -2.83 -5.91 -19.42
C ILE A 325 -3.64 -6.84 -18.51
N ARG A 326 -4.98 -6.75 -18.52
CA ARG A 326 -5.84 -7.65 -17.75
C ARG A 326 -5.71 -9.13 -18.17
N LYS A 327 -5.47 -9.41 -19.45
CA LYS A 327 -5.18 -10.78 -19.93
C LYS A 327 -3.90 -11.38 -19.35
N ALA A 328 -2.99 -10.55 -18.82
CA ALA A 328 -1.81 -11.05 -18.13
C ALA A 328 -2.16 -11.70 -16.78
N PHE A 329 -3.28 -11.33 -16.17
CA PHE A 329 -3.75 -12.01 -14.97
C PHE A 329 -4.37 -13.33 -15.41
N ILE A 330 -3.89 -14.43 -14.83
CA ILE A 330 -4.30 -15.78 -15.21
C ILE A 330 -4.77 -16.57 -13.97
N PRO A 331 -5.75 -17.47 -14.10
CA PRO A 331 -6.15 -18.33 -13.00
C PRO A 331 -5.04 -19.34 -12.68
N ALA A 332 -5.07 -19.90 -11.47
CA ALA A 332 -4.22 -21.04 -11.12
C ALA A 332 -4.51 -22.23 -12.03
N THR A 333 -3.54 -23.13 -12.19
CA THR A 333 -3.71 -24.36 -12.98
C THR A 333 -4.92 -25.16 -12.49
N GLY A 334 -5.83 -25.48 -13.42
CA GLY A 334 -7.08 -26.18 -13.11
C GLY A 334 -8.22 -25.29 -12.62
N CYS A 335 -8.03 -23.97 -12.53
CA CYS A 335 -9.05 -23.02 -12.12
C CYS A 335 -9.52 -22.11 -13.27
N LEU A 336 -10.65 -21.45 -13.06
CA LEU A 336 -11.16 -20.37 -13.92
C LEU A 336 -11.37 -19.10 -13.09
N PHE A 337 -11.29 -17.94 -13.73
CA PHE A 337 -11.79 -16.71 -13.11
C PHE A 337 -13.30 -16.63 -13.23
N VAL A 338 -13.93 -16.21 -12.14
CA VAL A 338 -15.35 -15.87 -12.07
C VAL A 338 -15.43 -14.39 -11.72
N VAL A 339 -16.23 -13.64 -12.47
CA VAL A 339 -16.53 -12.23 -12.20
C VAL A 339 -17.99 -12.15 -11.80
N ALA A 340 -18.25 -11.60 -10.61
CA ALA A 340 -19.57 -11.22 -10.14
C ALA A 340 -19.55 -9.69 -9.98
N ASP A 341 -20.35 -9.00 -10.81
CA ASP A 341 -20.46 -7.54 -10.88
C ASP A 341 -21.93 -7.12 -10.72
#